data_AF-A0A2G8ST40-F1
#
_entry.id   AF-A0A2G8ST40-F1
#
_cell.length_a   1.000
_cell.length_b   1.000
_cell.length_c   1.000
_cell.angle_alpha   90.00
_cell.angle_beta   90.00
_cell.angle_gamma   90.00
#
_symmetry.space_group_name_H-M   'P 1'
#
loop_
_entity.id
_entity.type
_entity.pdbx_description
1 polymer ?
#
loop_
_entity_poly.entity_id
_entity_poly.type
_entity_poly.pdbx_seq_one_letter_code
_entity_poly.pdbx_strand_id
1 'polypeptide(L)'
;MAAPSHSQSVHPDMLGVGPIEWDSATERAHRRYPRKASTIHGWLVKLRGTLSGNEATRRAGMREMRDAAAIRKFRKQHPEQFRGRPKGSVFWIFPRRGTRGHGHASSRSRSHHDDRRDDRHRDHRSHSRRDDRHHRDQRDRRDYREKHGRHPCLHFHHRVKPHHHGHGTYLAGVLTRSHRVREKGMKLREHAEKERRRERRRRKKQRKTEALAIKIDGALNKNRWWHR
;
A
#
# COMPACT_ATOMS: atom_id res chain seq x y z
N MET A 1 -23.51 68.20 43.14
CA MET A 1 -24.18 67.80 41.87
C MET A 1 -23.09 67.47 40.87
N ALA A 2 -22.95 66.20 40.50
CA ALA A 2 -21.90 65.70 39.60
C ALA A 2 -22.56 64.91 38.46
N ALA A 3 -22.16 65.22 37.21
CA ALA A 3 -22.72 64.64 36.00
C ALA A 3 -22.13 63.25 35.70
N PRO A 4 -22.91 62.31 35.13
CA PRO A 4 -22.40 60.99 34.74
C PRO A 4 -21.65 61.07 33.40
N SER A 5 -20.37 60.69 33.43
CA SER A 5 -19.53 60.50 32.25
C SER A 5 -19.93 59.22 31.50
N HIS A 6 -20.58 59.37 30.36
CA HIS A 6 -20.82 58.30 29.41
C HIS A 6 -19.50 57.92 28.70
N SER A 7 -18.91 56.80 29.10
CA SER A 7 -17.85 56.13 28.35
C SER A 7 -18.45 55.47 27.12
N GLN A 8 -18.23 56.08 25.95
CA GLN A 8 -18.60 55.48 24.67
C GLN A 8 -17.78 54.21 24.44
N SER A 9 -18.45 53.06 24.48
CA SER A 9 -17.91 51.77 24.05
C SER A 9 -17.70 51.82 22.53
N VAL A 10 -16.43 51.88 22.13
CA VAL A 10 -16.03 51.82 20.73
C VAL A 10 -16.32 50.40 20.21
N HIS A 11 -17.40 50.27 19.45
CA HIS A 11 -17.80 49.03 18.79
C HIS A 11 -16.80 48.68 17.66
N PRO A 12 -16.14 47.51 17.68
CA PRO A 12 -15.19 47.09 16.66
C PRO A 12 -15.88 46.50 15.41
N ASP A 13 -16.89 47.17 14.86
CA ASP A 13 -17.68 46.69 13.69
C ASP A 13 -17.24 47.30 12.35
N MET A 14 -16.15 48.07 12.30
CA MET A 14 -15.75 48.83 11.11
C MET A 14 -14.73 48.13 10.19
N LEU A 15 -14.31 46.90 10.52
CA LEU A 15 -13.56 46.05 9.60
C LEU A 15 -14.45 44.85 9.35
N GLY A 16 -14.97 44.70 8.13
CA GLY A 16 -15.84 43.59 7.68
C GLY A 16 -15.19 42.20 7.71
N VAL A 17 -14.34 41.94 8.70
CA VAL A 17 -13.76 40.67 9.08
C VAL A 17 -14.41 40.29 10.42
N GLY A 18 -15.70 39.97 10.38
CA GLY A 18 -16.31 39.23 11.47
C GLY A 18 -15.53 37.93 11.72
N PRO A 19 -15.60 37.35 12.93
CA PRO A 19 -15.02 36.04 13.19
C PRO A 19 -15.53 35.08 12.10
N ILE A 20 -14.60 34.47 11.36
CA ILE A 20 -14.93 33.50 10.32
C ILE A 20 -15.60 32.32 11.03
N GLU A 21 -16.93 32.37 11.14
CA GLU A 21 -17.76 31.28 11.62
C GLU A 21 -17.71 30.19 10.57
N TRP A 22 -16.80 29.25 10.77
CA TRP A 22 -16.69 28.03 9.96
C TRP A 22 -17.93 27.14 10.09
N ASP A 23 -18.82 27.40 11.03
CA ASP A 23 -20.08 26.67 11.25
C ASP A 23 -21.28 27.44 10.64
N SER A 24 -21.25 27.66 9.33
CA SER A 24 -22.39 28.26 8.63
C SER A 24 -23.68 27.47 8.90
N ALA A 25 -24.78 28.15 9.25
CA ALA A 25 -26.07 27.53 9.55
C ALA A 25 -26.61 26.64 8.40
N THR A 26 -26.17 26.89 7.17
CA THR A 26 -26.39 26.06 5.98
C THR A 26 -25.75 24.67 6.08
N GLU A 27 -24.64 24.51 6.81
CA GLU A 27 -24.01 23.21 7.05
C GLU A 27 -24.84 22.31 7.98
N ARG A 28 -25.67 22.90 8.87
CA ARG A 28 -26.61 22.16 9.72
C ARG A 28 -27.77 21.56 8.92
N ALA A 29 -28.24 22.24 7.87
CA ALA A 29 -29.33 21.74 7.01
C ALA A 29 -28.93 20.47 6.22
N HIS A 30 -27.65 20.32 5.87
CA HIS A 30 -27.12 19.12 5.21
C HIS A 30 -26.89 17.92 6.15
N ARG A 31 -27.11 18.04 7.46
CA ARG A 31 -26.93 16.94 8.44
C ARG A 31 -27.91 15.78 8.30
N ARG A 32 -28.95 15.89 7.46
CA ARG A 32 -29.85 14.76 7.17
C ARG A 32 -29.14 13.59 6.50
N TYR A 33 -28.00 13.82 5.84
CA TYR A 33 -27.14 12.76 5.33
C TYR A 33 -25.88 12.65 6.17
N PRO A 34 -25.58 11.47 6.76
CA PRO A 34 -24.32 11.27 7.44
C PRO A 34 -23.18 11.50 6.44
N ARG A 35 -22.28 12.43 6.76
CA ARG A 35 -21.09 12.69 5.94
C ARG A 35 -20.33 11.39 5.79
N LYS A 36 -19.92 11.08 4.57
CA LYS A 36 -19.09 9.89 4.31
C LYS A 36 -17.77 10.09 5.03
N ALA A 37 -17.46 9.20 5.99
CA ALA A 37 -16.20 9.23 6.71
C ALA A 37 -15.02 9.29 5.72
N SER A 38 -14.18 10.31 5.84
CA SER A 38 -13.05 10.54 4.95
C SER A 38 -11.74 10.48 5.72
N THR A 39 -10.77 9.71 5.21
CA THR A 39 -9.45 9.61 5.85
C THR A 39 -8.69 10.92 5.78
N ILE A 40 -8.84 11.66 4.67
CA ILE A 40 -8.17 12.94 4.47
C ILE A 40 -8.77 13.97 5.43
N HIS A 41 -10.10 14.01 5.55
CA HIS A 41 -10.77 14.94 6.47
C HIS A 41 -10.39 14.64 7.93
N GLY A 42 -10.48 13.38 8.37
CA GLY A 42 -10.05 12.99 9.72
C GLY A 42 -8.58 13.30 10.01
N TRP A 43 -7.68 13.18 9.02
CA TRP A 43 -6.28 13.57 9.17
C TRP A 43 -6.10 15.10 9.33
N LEU A 44 -6.81 15.90 8.53
CA LEU A 44 -6.79 17.36 8.63
C LEU A 44 -7.37 17.84 9.97
N VAL A 45 -8.49 17.27 10.41
CA VAL A 45 -9.11 17.57 11.70
C VAL A 45 -8.16 17.21 12.85
N LYS A 46 -7.50 16.05 12.76
CA LYS A 46 -6.46 15.66 13.72
C LYS A 46 -5.32 16.67 13.77
N LEU A 47 -4.81 17.09 12.61
CA LEU A 47 -3.73 18.08 12.52
C LEU A 47 -4.17 19.42 13.12
N ARG A 48 -5.37 19.91 12.79
CA ARG A 48 -5.95 21.13 13.36
C ARG A 48 -6.04 21.05 14.89
N GLY A 49 -6.59 19.97 15.44
CA GLY A 49 -6.65 19.77 16.88
C GLY A 49 -5.28 19.70 17.55
N THR A 50 -4.27 19.17 16.84
CA THR A 50 -2.88 19.12 17.33
C THR A 50 -2.25 20.51 17.35
N LEU A 51 -2.42 21.31 16.29
CA LEU A 51 -1.87 22.67 16.21
C LEU A 51 -2.57 23.64 17.17
N SER A 52 -3.88 23.50 17.37
CA SER A 52 -4.65 24.34 18.29
C SER A 52 -4.65 23.84 19.74
N GLY A 53 -3.99 22.70 20.04
CA GLY A 53 -4.01 22.09 21.38
C GLY A 53 -5.38 21.55 21.82
N ASN A 54 -6.37 21.49 20.92
CA ASN A 54 -7.72 21.00 21.22
C ASN A 54 -7.80 19.47 21.03
N GLU A 55 -7.72 18.75 22.13
CA GLU A 55 -7.72 17.28 22.13
C GLU A 55 -9.08 16.68 21.72
N ALA A 56 -10.21 17.37 21.96
CA ALA A 56 -11.51 16.91 21.50
C ALA A 56 -11.58 16.85 19.97
N THR A 57 -11.12 17.91 19.30
CA THR A 57 -11.00 17.98 17.85
C THR A 57 -10.04 16.92 17.33
N ARG A 58 -8.90 16.72 18.00
CA ARG A 58 -7.93 15.68 17.63
C ARG A 58 -8.53 14.27 17.67
N ARG A 59 -9.28 13.94 18.74
CA ARG A 59 -9.97 12.65 18.89
C ARG A 59 -11.07 12.45 17.86
N ALA A 60 -11.81 13.51 17.51
CA ALA A 60 -12.83 13.46 16.46
C ALA A 60 -12.22 13.03 15.12
N GLY A 61 -11.09 13.64 14.72
CA GLY A 61 -10.38 13.25 13.51
C GLY A 61 -9.87 11.81 13.53
N MET A 62 -9.39 11.33 14.69
CA MET A 62 -8.98 9.93 14.85
C MET A 62 -10.14 8.95 14.74
N ARG A 63 -11.31 9.27 15.30
CA ARG A 63 -12.52 8.45 15.22
C ARG A 63 -12.96 8.32 13.76
N GLU A 64 -13.01 9.41 13.02
CA GLU A 64 -13.39 9.38 11.60
C GLU A 64 -12.44 8.55 10.74
N MET A 65 -11.13 8.60 11.00
CA MET A 65 -10.17 7.73 10.30
C MET A 65 -10.41 6.24 10.60
N ARG A 66 -10.81 5.88 11.83
CA ARG A 66 -11.17 4.50 12.20
C ARG A 66 -12.46 4.08 11.49
N ASP A 67 -13.46 4.95 11.43
CA ASP A 67 -14.72 4.65 10.75
C ASP A 67 -14.49 4.46 9.25
N ALA A 68 -13.67 5.31 8.62
CA ALA A 68 -13.27 5.15 7.22
C ALA A 68 -12.50 3.83 6.96
N ALA A 69 -11.68 3.40 7.92
CA ALA A 69 -10.99 2.10 7.84
C ALA A 69 -11.97 0.92 7.99
N ALA A 70 -12.92 1.02 8.92
CA ALA A 70 -13.97 0.02 9.13
C ALA A 70 -14.84 -0.14 7.88
N ILE A 71 -15.28 0.97 7.26
CA ILE A 71 -16.03 0.95 6.01
C ILE A 71 -15.24 0.27 4.89
N ARG A 72 -13.93 0.52 4.77
CA ARG A 72 -13.08 -0.16 3.77
C ARG A 72 -12.95 -1.65 4.04
N LYS A 73 -12.83 -2.06 5.30
CA LYS A 73 -12.78 -3.47 5.69
C LYS A 73 -14.11 -4.16 5.38
N PHE A 74 -15.23 -3.54 5.72
CA PHE A 74 -16.58 -4.01 5.41
C PHE A 74 -16.80 -4.19 3.90
N ARG A 75 -16.47 -3.15 3.11
CA ARG A 75 -16.54 -3.22 1.64
C ARG A 75 -15.66 -4.31 1.04
N LYS A 76 -14.50 -4.57 1.66
CA LYS A 76 -13.59 -5.65 1.24
C LYS A 76 -14.15 -7.03 1.56
N GLN A 77 -14.87 -7.19 2.68
CA GLN A 77 -15.46 -8.46 3.10
C GLN A 77 -16.78 -8.77 2.38
N HIS A 78 -17.51 -7.76 1.91
CA HIS A 78 -18.81 -7.94 1.24
C HIS A 78 -18.80 -7.38 -0.18
N PRO A 79 -17.92 -7.86 -1.07
CA PRO A 79 -17.82 -7.32 -2.43
C PRO A 79 -19.14 -7.44 -3.21
N GLU A 80 -19.95 -8.47 -2.95
CA GLU A 80 -21.22 -8.71 -3.65
C GLU A 80 -22.27 -7.63 -3.36
N GLN A 81 -22.34 -7.11 -2.13
CA GLN A 81 -23.26 -6.03 -1.76
C GLN A 81 -22.89 -4.69 -2.42
N PHE A 82 -21.63 -4.50 -2.80
CA PHE A 82 -21.13 -3.28 -3.43
C PHE A 82 -20.87 -3.40 -4.93
N ARG A 83 -21.07 -4.59 -5.53
CA ARG A 83 -20.92 -4.84 -6.97
C ARG A 83 -22.10 -4.35 -7.81
N GLY A 84 -23.27 -4.14 -7.19
CA GLY A 84 -24.52 -3.84 -7.90
C GLY A 84 -24.79 -2.38 -8.31
N ARG A 85 -23.89 -1.43 -8.05
CA ARG A 85 -24.06 -0.03 -8.50
C ARG A 85 -22.87 0.40 -9.36
N PRO A 86 -23.01 0.43 -10.70
CA PRO A 86 -22.02 1.04 -11.59
C PRO A 86 -22.07 2.56 -11.40
N LYS A 87 -21.54 3.07 -10.29
CA LYS A 87 -21.26 4.50 -10.12
C LYS A 87 -19.96 4.80 -10.83
N GLY A 88 -20.07 5.21 -12.10
CA GLY A 88 -19.10 6.03 -12.82
C GLY A 88 -17.65 5.67 -12.57
N SER A 89 -17.16 4.64 -13.26
CA SER A 89 -15.73 4.41 -13.42
C SER A 89 -15.10 5.62 -14.10
N VAL A 90 -14.48 6.51 -13.33
CA VAL A 90 -13.60 7.59 -13.82
C VAL A 90 -12.17 7.05 -14.06
N PHE A 91 -11.98 5.72 -14.05
CA PHE A 91 -10.68 5.08 -14.33
C PHE A 91 -10.43 4.87 -15.83
N TRP A 92 -10.79 5.83 -16.69
CA TRP A 92 -10.51 5.80 -18.14
C TRP A 92 -9.14 6.38 -18.53
N ILE A 93 -8.39 6.99 -17.62
CA ILE A 93 -7.07 7.62 -17.93
C ILE A 93 -5.91 6.60 -17.97
N PHE A 94 -6.16 5.33 -17.67
CA PHE A 94 -5.20 4.26 -17.97
C PHE A 94 -5.73 3.40 -19.11
N PRO A 95 -5.14 3.46 -20.32
CA PRO A 95 -5.44 2.49 -21.35
C PRO A 95 -4.99 1.11 -20.83
N ARG A 96 -5.96 0.33 -20.35
CA ARG A 96 -5.81 -1.12 -20.22
C ARG A 96 -5.61 -1.65 -21.64
N ARG A 97 -4.35 -1.81 -22.01
CA ARG A 97 -3.92 -2.51 -23.22
C ARG A 97 -4.56 -3.90 -23.19
N GLY A 98 -5.56 -4.09 -24.05
CA GLY A 98 -6.42 -5.25 -24.06
C GLY A 98 -5.65 -6.54 -24.30
N THR A 99 -5.88 -7.51 -23.42
CA THR A 99 -5.80 -8.92 -23.78
C THR A 99 -7.23 -9.38 -24.00
N ARG A 100 -7.64 -9.43 -25.27
CA ARG A 100 -8.77 -10.24 -25.71
C ARG A 100 -8.41 -11.71 -25.46
N GLY A 101 -9.30 -12.44 -24.80
CA GLY A 101 -9.25 -13.88 -24.60
C GLY A 101 -10.39 -14.25 -23.64
N HIS A 102 -11.54 -14.69 -24.15
CA HIS A 102 -11.96 -16.10 -24.06
C HIS A 102 -11.82 -16.59 -22.61
N GLY A 103 -12.83 -16.52 -21.75
CA GLY A 103 -14.11 -17.21 -21.92
C GLY A 103 -13.98 -18.64 -21.40
N HIS A 104 -13.99 -18.85 -20.08
CA HIS A 104 -14.28 -20.17 -19.50
C HIS A 104 -14.96 -20.04 -18.13
N ALA A 105 -16.24 -20.41 -18.16
CA ALA A 105 -16.97 -21.25 -17.22
C ALA A 105 -16.55 -21.28 -15.75
N SER A 106 -17.54 -20.93 -14.94
CA SER A 106 -17.75 -21.38 -13.57
C SER A 106 -17.49 -22.87 -13.37
N SER A 107 -16.58 -23.21 -12.45
CA SER A 107 -16.68 -24.46 -11.70
C SER A 107 -16.51 -24.18 -10.21
N ARG A 108 -17.58 -24.47 -9.50
CA ARG A 108 -17.68 -24.55 -8.05
C ARG A 108 -16.62 -25.53 -7.55
N SER A 109 -15.77 -25.10 -6.64
CA SER A 109 -15.05 -26.01 -5.76
C SER A 109 -15.19 -25.50 -4.33
N ARG A 110 -16.15 -26.11 -3.64
CA ARG A 110 -16.25 -26.14 -2.19
C ARG A 110 -14.97 -26.77 -1.65
N SER A 111 -14.30 -26.09 -0.74
CA SER A 111 -13.33 -26.71 0.16
C SER A 111 -13.52 -26.10 1.53
N HIS A 112 -14.33 -26.78 2.33
CA HIS A 112 -14.23 -26.82 3.78
C HIS A 112 -12.77 -26.99 4.16
N HIS A 113 -12.26 -26.12 5.03
CA HIS A 113 -11.28 -26.56 6.02
C HIS A 113 -11.63 -25.93 7.36
N ASP A 114 -11.93 -26.84 8.28
CA ASP A 114 -12.35 -26.63 9.65
C ASP A 114 -11.31 -25.92 10.51
N ASP A 115 -11.88 -25.24 11.50
CA ASP A 115 -11.28 -24.81 12.75
C ASP A 115 -10.62 -25.97 13.54
N ARG A 116 -9.32 -25.84 13.86
CA ARG A 116 -8.67 -26.37 15.09
C ARG A 116 -7.48 -25.45 15.41
N ARG A 117 -7.59 -24.52 16.36
CA ARG A 117 -7.31 -24.63 17.81
C ARG A 117 -6.00 -25.36 18.16
N ASP A 118 -5.19 -24.62 18.92
CA ASP A 118 -4.23 -25.02 19.96
C ASP A 118 -3.17 -26.09 19.61
N ASP A 119 -1.88 -25.76 19.71
CA ASP A 119 -1.19 -26.01 20.98
C ASP A 119 0.24 -25.44 21.05
N ARG A 120 0.60 -25.19 22.30
CA ARG A 120 1.88 -24.73 22.83
C ARG A 120 2.98 -25.76 22.57
N HIS A 121 4.16 -25.33 22.12
CA HIS A 121 5.39 -26.03 22.48
C HIS A 121 6.51 -25.06 22.84
N ARG A 122 6.79 -25.08 24.15
CA ARG A 122 7.99 -24.62 24.84
C ARG A 122 9.22 -25.41 24.39
N ASP A 123 10.34 -24.69 24.43
CA ASP A 123 11.68 -25.13 24.89
C ASP A 123 12.15 -26.54 24.53
N HIS A 124 13.13 -26.65 23.63
CA HIS A 124 14.29 -27.50 23.90
C HIS A 124 15.59 -26.89 23.35
N ARG A 125 16.47 -26.67 24.32
CA ARG A 125 17.88 -26.34 24.27
C ARG A 125 18.66 -27.61 23.89
N SER A 126 19.84 -27.42 23.27
CA SER A 126 21.07 -28.25 23.42
C SER A 126 21.49 -29.20 22.27
N HIS A 127 22.66 -28.86 21.71
CA HIS A 127 23.82 -29.70 21.41
C HIS A 127 23.84 -30.72 20.24
N SER A 128 24.60 -30.31 19.22
CA SER A 128 25.82 -30.97 18.72
C SER A 128 25.73 -32.17 17.75
N ARG A 129 26.61 -32.06 16.75
CA ARG A 129 27.31 -33.10 15.97
C ARG A 129 26.77 -33.46 14.57
N ARG A 130 27.74 -33.37 13.65
CA ARG A 130 27.95 -34.09 12.38
C ARG A 130 27.28 -33.54 11.13
N ASP A 131 28.04 -32.66 10.49
CA ASP A 131 28.28 -32.67 9.04
C ASP A 131 28.37 -34.12 8.52
N ASP A 132 27.42 -34.53 7.67
CA ASP A 132 27.54 -35.61 6.66
C ASP A 132 26.20 -35.93 5.96
N ARG A 133 25.39 -34.92 5.58
CA ARG A 133 24.12 -35.16 4.85
C ARG A 133 23.82 -34.08 3.81
N HIS A 134 24.61 -34.01 2.74
CA HIS A 134 24.34 -33.12 1.60
C HIS A 134 23.88 -33.80 0.30
N HIS A 135 23.62 -35.12 0.29
CA HIS A 135 23.25 -35.83 -0.96
C HIS A 135 21.85 -36.47 -1.03
N ARG A 136 20.99 -36.40 0.02
CA ARG A 136 19.65 -37.02 -0.02
C ARG A 136 18.46 -36.09 -0.32
N ASP A 137 18.63 -34.77 -0.23
CA ASP A 137 17.51 -33.82 -0.39
C ASP A 137 17.14 -33.46 -1.85
N GLN A 138 17.77 -34.07 -2.86
CA GLN A 138 17.40 -33.79 -4.25
C GLN A 138 16.20 -34.61 -4.75
N ARG A 139 15.91 -35.79 -4.19
CA ARG A 139 14.81 -36.63 -4.69
C ARG A 139 13.43 -36.18 -4.20
N ASP A 140 13.31 -35.72 -2.95
CA ASP A 140 12.01 -35.27 -2.41
C ASP A 140 11.52 -33.93 -2.97
N ARG A 141 12.40 -33.15 -3.61
CA ARG A 141 11.99 -31.94 -4.34
C ARG A 141 11.30 -32.23 -5.67
N ARG A 142 11.45 -33.44 -6.22
CA ARG A 142 10.86 -33.77 -7.53
C ARG A 142 9.37 -34.03 -7.42
N ASP A 143 8.94 -34.73 -6.37
CA ASP A 143 7.53 -35.08 -6.17
C ASP A 143 6.68 -33.92 -5.63
N TYR A 144 7.30 -32.97 -4.90
CA TYR A 144 6.62 -31.74 -4.47
C TYR A 144 6.32 -30.78 -5.65
N ARG A 145 7.04 -30.91 -6.77
CA ARG A 145 6.85 -30.07 -7.97
C ARG A 145 5.65 -30.52 -8.81
N GLU A 146 5.27 -31.78 -8.73
CA GLU A 146 4.21 -32.36 -9.56
C GLU A 146 2.81 -32.16 -8.94
N LYS A 147 2.72 -32.10 -7.59
CA LYS A 147 1.44 -31.95 -6.88
C LYS A 147 0.98 -30.50 -6.72
N HIS A 148 1.88 -29.51 -6.85
CA HIS A 148 1.54 -28.09 -6.82
C HIS A 148 1.42 -27.50 -8.23
N GLY A 149 0.48 -28.01 -9.01
CA GLY A 149 -0.03 -27.40 -10.25
C GLY A 149 -0.79 -26.08 -10.01
N ARG A 150 -0.17 -25.13 -9.30
CA ARG A 150 -0.74 -23.80 -9.03
C ARG A 150 0.11 -22.72 -9.70
N HIS A 151 -0.41 -22.27 -10.84
CA HIS A 151 -0.20 -20.98 -11.49
C HIS A 151 1.26 -20.47 -11.65
N PRO A 152 1.76 -20.31 -12.89
CA PRO A 152 3.01 -19.62 -13.19
C PRO A 152 2.87 -18.08 -13.06
N CYS A 153 2.08 -17.59 -12.11
CA CYS A 153 2.03 -16.18 -11.81
C CYS A 153 3.22 -15.79 -10.93
N LEU A 154 4.37 -15.58 -11.59
CA LEU A 154 5.29 -14.50 -11.26
C LEU A 154 5.88 -14.55 -9.84
N HIS A 155 6.40 -15.72 -9.42
CA HIS A 155 7.29 -15.77 -8.26
C HIS A 155 8.64 -15.14 -8.66
N PHE A 156 8.73 -13.81 -8.54
CA PHE A 156 9.98 -13.09 -8.76
C PHE A 156 10.95 -13.44 -7.62
N HIS A 157 11.71 -14.52 -7.78
CA HIS A 157 12.76 -14.97 -6.84
C HIS A 157 13.90 -13.94 -6.61
N HIS A 158 13.79 -12.73 -7.16
CA HIS A 158 14.80 -11.68 -7.11
C HIS A 158 14.28 -10.37 -6.50
N ARG A 159 13.25 -10.41 -5.65
CA ARG A 159 13.05 -9.33 -4.67
C ARG A 159 14.08 -9.49 -3.56
N VAL A 160 15.36 -9.42 -3.92
CA VAL A 160 16.43 -9.13 -2.96
C VAL A 160 16.00 -7.83 -2.31
N LYS A 161 15.77 -7.86 -0.99
CA LYS A 161 15.40 -6.65 -0.25
C LYS A 161 16.42 -5.59 -0.64
N PRO A 162 16.00 -4.46 -1.21
CA PRO A 162 16.95 -3.50 -1.72
C PRO A 162 17.96 -3.13 -0.62
N HIS A 163 19.25 -3.20 -0.93
CA HIS A 163 20.28 -2.73 -0.03
C HIS A 163 20.01 -1.27 0.34
N HIS A 164 20.15 -0.96 1.63
CA HIS A 164 19.79 0.30 2.27
C HIS A 164 20.07 1.54 1.38
N HIS A 165 19.02 2.22 0.95
CA HIS A 165 19.05 3.28 -0.06
C HIS A 165 19.68 4.62 0.38
N GLY A 166 20.45 4.64 1.46
CA GLY A 166 21.00 5.86 2.05
C GLY A 166 19.97 6.85 2.59
N HIS A 167 18.67 6.65 2.35
CA HIS A 167 17.62 7.60 2.71
C HIS A 167 17.50 7.80 4.23
N GLY A 168 17.54 6.71 4.99
CA GLY A 168 17.56 6.79 6.46
C GLY A 168 18.82 7.47 6.98
N THR A 169 19.98 7.18 6.39
CA THR A 169 21.26 7.81 6.76
C THR A 169 21.26 9.31 6.44
N TYR A 170 20.74 9.70 5.28
CA TYR A 170 20.60 11.11 4.91
C TYR A 170 19.67 11.85 5.87
N LEU A 171 18.47 11.29 6.13
CA LEU A 171 17.49 11.89 7.04
C LEU A 171 18.05 12.00 8.46
N ALA A 172 18.77 10.98 8.94
CA ALA A 172 19.48 11.05 10.22
C ALA A 172 20.51 12.19 10.23
N GLY A 173 21.24 12.42 9.12
CA GLY A 173 22.17 13.53 9.00
C GLY A 173 21.48 14.91 9.03
N VAL A 174 20.28 15.02 8.45
CA VAL A 174 19.48 16.26 8.51
C VAL A 174 18.98 16.52 9.94
N LEU A 175 18.43 15.50 10.60
CA LEU A 175 17.89 15.63 11.96
C LEU A 175 18.99 15.93 13.00
N THR A 176 20.16 15.31 12.85
CA THR A 176 21.31 15.52 13.74
C THR A 176 22.16 16.75 13.37
N ARG A 177 21.81 17.46 12.28
CA ARG A 177 22.63 18.53 11.67
C ARG A 177 24.08 18.12 11.38
N SER A 178 24.36 16.82 11.25
CA SER A 178 25.70 16.29 11.01
C SER A 178 26.00 16.23 9.51
N HIS A 179 26.91 17.11 9.05
CA HIS A 179 27.30 17.18 7.64
C HIS A 179 27.89 15.85 7.12
N ARG A 180 28.75 15.20 7.92
CA ARG A 180 29.38 13.92 7.56
C ARG A 180 28.35 12.81 7.31
N VAL A 181 27.32 12.72 8.16
CA VAL A 181 26.25 11.71 8.02
C VAL A 181 25.38 12.01 6.81
N ARG A 182 25.09 13.29 6.54
CA ARG A 182 24.36 13.74 5.36
C ARG A 182 25.08 13.37 4.06
N GLU A 183 26.38 13.65 3.98
CA GLU A 183 27.22 13.32 2.81
C GLU A 183 27.30 11.81 2.57
N LYS A 184 27.45 11.02 3.64
CA LYS A 184 27.41 9.55 3.57
C LYS A 184 26.07 9.04 3.01
N GLY A 185 24.95 9.63 3.45
CA GLY A 185 23.62 9.31 2.91
C GLY A 185 23.50 9.61 1.41
N MET A 186 24.08 10.73 0.95
CA MET A 186 24.11 11.09 -0.48
C MET A 186 24.92 10.08 -1.31
N LYS A 187 26.13 9.71 -0.88
CA LYS A 187 26.97 8.72 -1.57
C LYS A 187 26.29 7.35 -1.67
N LEU A 188 25.62 6.91 -0.61
CA LEU A 188 24.85 5.66 -0.62
C LEU A 188 23.68 5.70 -1.61
N ARG A 189 22.99 6.84 -1.69
CA ARG A 189 21.89 7.03 -2.63
C ARG A 189 22.36 7.01 -4.09
N GLU A 190 23.48 7.67 -4.39
CA GLU A 190 24.09 7.66 -5.71
C GLU A 190 24.53 6.24 -6.12
N HIS A 191 25.18 5.52 -5.21
CA HIS A 191 25.58 4.13 -5.44
C HIS A 191 24.37 3.23 -5.73
N ALA A 192 23.30 3.34 -4.93
CA ALA A 192 22.07 2.58 -5.13
C ALA A 192 21.37 2.93 -6.47
N GLU A 193 21.47 4.18 -6.92
CA GLU A 193 20.95 4.57 -8.24
C GLU A 193 21.78 3.98 -9.39
N LYS A 194 23.11 4.01 -9.28
CA LYS A 194 24.02 3.39 -10.25
C LYS A 194 23.78 1.87 -10.35
N GLU A 195 23.58 1.21 -9.22
CA GLU A 195 23.23 -0.21 -9.15
C GLU A 195 21.88 -0.49 -9.82
N ARG A 196 20.82 0.27 -9.49
CA ARG A 196 19.50 0.14 -10.14
C ARG A 196 19.59 0.34 -11.65
N ARG A 197 20.44 1.26 -12.12
CA ARG A 197 20.66 1.47 -13.56
C ARG A 197 21.35 0.27 -14.21
N ARG A 198 22.36 -0.32 -13.55
CA ARG A 198 23.02 -1.56 -14.00
C ARG A 198 22.04 -2.73 -14.05
N GLU A 199 21.21 -2.89 -13.02
CA GLU A 199 20.19 -3.94 -12.95
C GLU A 199 19.13 -3.80 -14.05
N ARG A 200 18.63 -2.58 -14.30
CA ARG A 200 17.73 -2.31 -15.43
C ARG A 200 18.36 -2.70 -16.77
N ARG A 201 19.66 -2.42 -16.97
CA ARG A 201 20.39 -2.82 -18.18
C ARG A 201 20.49 -4.34 -18.29
N ARG A 202 20.80 -5.05 -17.20
CA ARG A 202 20.84 -6.53 -17.16
C ARG A 202 19.49 -7.12 -17.54
N ARG A 203 18.40 -6.67 -16.92
CA ARG A 203 17.03 -7.13 -17.24
C ARG A 203 16.63 -6.84 -18.68
N LYS A 204 17.03 -5.69 -19.22
CA LYS A 204 16.77 -5.35 -20.63
C LYS A 204 17.51 -6.31 -21.58
N LYS A 205 18.77 -6.67 -21.27
CA LYS A 205 19.53 -7.68 -22.03
C LYS A 205 18.87 -9.06 -21.91
N GLN A 206 18.53 -9.49 -20.70
CA GLN A 206 17.87 -10.77 -20.44
C GLN A 206 16.54 -10.90 -21.20
N ARG A 207 15.69 -9.85 -21.19
CA ARG A 207 14.45 -9.86 -21.98
C ARG A 207 14.68 -9.96 -23.48
N LYS A 208 15.76 -9.37 -23.99
CA LYS A 208 16.13 -9.52 -25.42
C LYS A 208 16.57 -10.94 -25.74
N THR A 209 17.39 -11.56 -24.90
CA THR A 209 17.85 -12.93 -25.09
C THR A 209 16.69 -13.92 -24.97
N GLU A 210 15.80 -13.74 -23.99
CA GLU A 210 14.58 -14.55 -23.84
C GLU A 210 13.65 -14.39 -25.05
N ALA A 211 13.44 -13.17 -25.54
CA ALA A 211 12.62 -12.95 -26.73
C ALA A 211 13.22 -13.58 -27.99
N LEU A 212 14.56 -13.56 -28.14
CA LEU A 212 15.24 -14.25 -29.23
C LEU A 212 15.10 -15.77 -29.11
N ALA A 213 15.27 -16.32 -27.90
CA ALA A 213 15.08 -17.75 -27.64
C ALA A 213 13.65 -18.20 -28.00
N ILE A 214 12.63 -17.44 -27.60
CA ILE A 214 11.22 -17.71 -27.95
C ILE A 214 11.01 -17.65 -29.46
N LYS A 215 11.65 -16.71 -30.17
CA LYS A 215 11.56 -16.63 -31.64
C LYS A 215 12.19 -17.83 -32.33
N ILE A 216 13.35 -18.29 -31.85
CA ILE A 216 14.05 -19.47 -32.39
C ILE A 216 13.22 -20.73 -32.14
N ASP A 217 12.76 -20.92 -30.90
CA ASP A 217 11.91 -22.05 -30.53
C ASP A 217 10.61 -22.08 -31.35
N GLY A 218 9.98 -20.91 -31.48
CA GLY A 218 8.81 -20.73 -32.33
C GLY A 218 9.07 -20.89 -33.83
N ALA A 219 10.31 -20.83 -34.31
CA ALA A 219 10.68 -21.12 -35.70
C ALA A 219 10.95 -22.61 -35.93
N LEU A 220 11.61 -23.27 -34.98
CA LEU A 220 11.88 -24.72 -35.02
C LEU A 220 10.62 -25.56 -34.81
N ASN A 221 9.68 -25.11 -33.97
CA ASN A 221 8.48 -25.85 -33.60
C ASN A 221 7.22 -25.53 -34.45
N LYS A 222 7.34 -24.78 -35.56
CA LYS A 222 6.18 -24.37 -36.39
C LYS A 222 5.30 -25.52 -36.88
N ASN A 223 5.84 -26.74 -36.96
CA ASN A 223 5.12 -27.91 -37.48
C ASN A 223 4.56 -28.83 -36.39
N ARG A 224 4.79 -28.58 -35.09
CA ARG A 224 4.44 -29.54 -34.04
C ARG A 224 3.08 -29.33 -33.38
N TRP A 225 2.50 -28.14 -33.49
CA TRP A 225 1.26 -27.79 -32.78
C TRP A 225 -0.01 -27.92 -33.63
N TRP A 226 0.11 -28.01 -34.96
CA TRP A 226 -1.02 -28.15 -35.88
C TRP A 226 -1.42 -29.60 -36.20
N HIS A 227 -0.65 -30.59 -35.74
CA HIS A 227 -0.89 -32.02 -36.01
C HIS A 227 -1.46 -32.78 -34.79
N ARG A 228 -2.19 -32.11 -33.90
CA ARG A 228 -2.91 -32.76 -32.79
C ARG A 228 -4.41 -32.58 -32.95
#